data_AF-N8UM38-F1
#
_entry.id   AF-N8UM38-F1
#
_cell.length_a   1.000
_cell.length_b   1.000
_cell.length_c   1.000
_cell.angle_alpha   90.00
_cell.angle_beta   90.00
_cell.angle_gamma   90.00
#
_symmetry.space_group_name_H-M   'P 1'
#
loop_
_entity.id
_entity.type
_entity.pdbx_description
1 polymer ?
#
loop_
_entity_poly.entity_id
_entity_poly.type
_entity_poly.pdbx_seq_one_letter_code
_entity_poly.pdbx_strand_id
1 'polypeptide(L)' 'MSADISPPNKSRAKKVAGGRVGCIVYLPKTEVEDIDKIVDATDSSRSKVIAQIYFKGKNKQQEV' A
#
# COMPACT_ATOMS: atom_id res chain seq x y z
N MET A 1 -15.73 -23.40 -36.60
CA MET A 1 -14.48 -22.88 -35.99
C MET A 1 -14.86 -22.29 -34.64
N SER A 2 -14.47 -22.96 -33.57
CA SER A 2 -14.83 -22.60 -32.19
C SER A 2 -13.82 -21.59 -31.64
N ALA A 3 -14.29 -20.47 -31.10
CA ALA A 3 -13.44 -19.42 -30.55
C ALA A 3 -13.21 -19.66 -29.04
N ASP A 4 -12.40 -20.67 -28.69
CA ASP A 4 -12.08 -21.04 -27.30
C ASP A 4 -10.82 -20.32 -26.76
N ILE A 5 -10.75 -19.00 -26.87
CA ILE A 5 -9.57 -18.24 -26.38
C ILE A 5 -9.89 -16.94 -25.66
N SER A 6 -11.09 -16.77 -25.10
CA SER A 6 -11.30 -15.69 -24.13
C SER A 6 -10.69 -16.10 -22.79
N PRO A 7 -9.70 -15.35 -22.25
CA PRO A 7 -9.19 -15.62 -20.91
C PRO A 7 -10.36 -15.61 -19.92
N PRO A 8 -10.39 -16.50 -18.91
CA PRO A 8 -11.44 -16.46 -17.90
C PRO A 8 -11.48 -15.05 -17.32
N ASN A 9 -12.66 -14.42 -17.36
CA ASN A 9 -12.92 -13.09 -16.82
C ASN A 9 -12.20 -12.96 -15.48
N LYS A 10 -11.04 -12.29 -15.46
CA LYS A 10 -10.29 -12.06 -14.22
C LYS A 10 -11.26 -11.34 -13.30
N SER A 11 -11.67 -11.99 -12.21
CA SER A 11 -12.60 -11.39 -11.26
C SER A 11 -11.97 -10.09 -10.80
N ARG A 12 -12.61 -8.96 -11.13
CA ARG A 12 -12.14 -7.67 -10.64
C ARG A 12 -12.19 -7.74 -9.12
N ALA A 13 -11.13 -7.29 -8.47
CA ALA A 13 -11.11 -7.17 -7.02
C ALA A 13 -12.37 -6.39 -6.58
N LYS A 14 -13.04 -6.89 -5.53
CA LYS A 14 -14.21 -6.22 -4.98
C LYS A 14 -13.79 -4.79 -4.58
N LYS A 15 -14.58 -3.80 -4.98
CA LYS A 15 -14.39 -2.43 -4.52
C LYS A 15 -14.48 -2.43 -2.99
N VAL A 16 -13.42 -1.99 -2.33
CA VAL A 16 -13.44 -1.78 -0.88
C VAL A 16 -14.28 -0.54 -0.60
N ALA A 17 -15.25 -0.65 0.32
CA ALA A 17 -16.04 0.50 0.77
C ALA A 17 -15.12 1.52 1.46
N GLY A 18 -15.37 2.82 1.26
CA GLY A 18 -14.58 3.90 1.86
C GLY A 18 -13.47 4.50 0.98
N GLY A 19 -13.19 3.92 -0.19
CA GLY A 19 -12.26 4.50 -1.16
C GLY A 19 -10.82 4.65 -0.65
N ARG A 20 -9.98 5.33 -1.42
CA ARG A 20 -8.64 5.74 -0.97
C ARG A 20 -8.75 7.15 -0.42
N VAL A 21 -8.42 7.33 0.85
CA VAL A 21 -8.33 8.66 1.47
C VAL A 21 -6.91 9.19 1.26
N GLY A 22 -6.79 10.34 0.60
CA GLY A 22 -5.52 11.04 0.49
C GLY A 22 -5.10 11.59 1.86
N CYS A 23 -3.84 11.40 2.23
CA CYS A 23 -3.26 11.92 3.47
C CYS A 23 -1.97 12.66 3.13
N ILE A 24 -1.80 13.85 3.71
CA ILE A 24 -0.56 14.62 3.63
C ILE A 24 0.16 14.44 4.97
N VAL A 25 1.39 13.94 4.92
CA VAL A 25 2.20 13.71 6.12
C VAL A 25 3.43 14.60 6.03
N TYR A 26 3.66 15.40 7.06
CA TYR A 26 4.85 16.22 7.20
C TYR A 26 5.85 15.46 8.07
N LEU A 27 6.99 15.13 7.48
CA LEU A 27 8.06 14.40 8.15
C LEU A 27 9.35 15.23 8.09
N PRO A 28 10.21 15.18 9.13
CA PRO A 28 11.57 15.67 9.04
C PRO A 28 12.33 15.00 7.89
N LYS A 29 13.30 15.73 7.33
CA LYS A 29 14.10 15.24 6.19
C LYS A 29 14.78 13.90 6.49
N THR A 30 15.28 13.73 7.72
CA THR A 30 15.92 12.50 8.18
C THR A 30 15.00 11.29 8.08
N GLU A 31 13.73 11.44 8.48
CA GLU A 31 12.75 10.35 8.43
C GLU A 31 12.35 10.01 6.99
N VAL A 32 12.32 11.00 6.09
CA VAL A 32 12.07 10.77 4.66
C VAL A 32 13.22 9.98 4.04
N GLU A 33 14.47 10.32 4.38
CA GLU A 33 15.66 9.60 3.90
C GLU A 33 15.67 8.14 4.36
N ASP A 34 15.20 7.86 5.57
CA ASP A 34 15.08 6.48 6.07
C ASP A 34 13.97 5.70 5.36
N ILE A 35 12.84 6.34 5.03
CA ILE A 35 11.80 5.73 4.20
C ILE A 35 12.35 5.41 2.80
N ASP A 36 13.16 6.30 2.23
CA ASP A 36 13.73 6.12 0.89
C ASP A 36 14.67 4.90 0.83
N LYS A 37 15.51 4.71 1.85
CA LYS A 37 16.34 3.49 1.96
C LYS A 37 15.50 2.21 1.95
N ILE A 38 14.35 2.22 2.62
CA ILE A 38 13.44 1.05 2.68
C ILE A 38 12.76 0.84 1.32
N VAL A 39 12.35 1.91 0.67
CA VAL A 39 11.77 1.88 -0.68
C VAL A 39 12.73 1.23 -1.67
N ASP A 40 13.98 1.69 -1.67
CA ASP A 40 15.02 1.16 -2.56
C ASP A 40 15.35 -0.30 -2.27
N ALA A 41 15.37 -0.69 -0.99
CA ALA A 41 15.65 -2.06 -0.58
C ALA A 41 14.50 -3.05 -0.89
N THR A 42 13.25 -2.57 -0.93
CA THR A 42 12.05 -3.43 -1.08
C THR A 42 11.38 -3.32 -2.44
N ASP A 43 11.92 -2.48 -3.34
CA ASP A 43 11.35 -2.13 -4.64
C ASP A 43 9.85 -1.78 -4.54
N SER A 44 9.53 -0.90 -3.57
CA SER A 44 8.15 -0.58 -3.21
C SER A 44 7.89 0.92 -3.14
N SER A 45 6.65 1.37 -3.33
CA SER A 45 6.36 2.81 -3.28
C SER A 45 6.47 3.38 -1.86
N ARG A 46 6.91 4.64 -1.73
CA ARG A 46 6.89 5.40 -0.46
C ARG A 46 5.55 5.30 0.27
N SER A 47 4.45 5.44 -0.48
CA SER A 47 3.09 5.34 0.06
C SER A 47 2.77 3.96 0.65
N LYS A 48 3.29 2.87 0.07
CA LYS A 48 3.13 1.51 0.59
C LYS A 48 3.91 1.34 1.90
N VAL A 49 5.16 1.82 1.94
CA VAL A 49 5.99 1.78 3.15
C VAL A 49 5.34 2.56 4.29
N ILE A 50 4.89 3.80 4.02
CA ILE A 50 4.19 4.63 5.02
C ILE A 50 2.92 3.95 5.54
N ALA A 51 2.11 3.38 4.64
CA ALA A 51 0.89 2.67 5.04
C ALA A 51 1.18 1.44 5.92
N GLN A 52 2.26 0.70 5.63
CA GLN A 52 2.69 -0.43 6.47
C GLN A 52 3.16 0.02 7.85
N ILE A 53 3.94 1.10 7.93
CA ILE A 53 4.40 1.67 9.20
C ILE A 53 3.19 2.10 10.04
N TYR A 54 2.25 2.85 9.44
CA TYR A 54 1.02 3.28 10.11
C TYR A 54 0.18 2.09 10.61
N PHE A 55 -0.03 1.08 9.77
CA PHE A 55 -0.80 -0.11 10.15
C PHE A 55 -0.15 -0.87 11.30
N LYS A 56 1.18 -1.06 11.27
CA LYS A 56 1.94 -1.69 12.37
C LYS A 56 1.82 -0.87 13.66
N GLY A 57 1.88 0.46 13.58
CA GLY A 57 1.70 1.34 14.74
C GLY A 57 0.31 1.24 15.34
N LYS A 58 -0.73 1.21 14.50
CA LYS A 58 -2.13 1.10 14.94
C LYS A 58 -2.40 -0.21 15.70
N ASN A 59 -1.85 -1.33 15.24
CA ASN A 59 -2.07 -2.62 15.89
C ASN A 59 -1.38 -2.69 17.26
N LYS A 60 -0.21 -2.06 17.42
CA LYS A 60 0.47 -1.97 18.73
C LYS A 60 -0.31 -1.17 19.77
N GLN A 61 -1.11 -0.19 19.33
CA GLN A 61 -1.96 0.61 20.24
C GLN A 61 -3.25 -0.11 20.63
N GLN A 62 -3.64 -1.20 19.96
CA GLN A 62 -4.84 -1.97 20.26
C GLN A 62 -4.59 -3.14 21.23
N GLU A 63 -3.33 -3.47 21.52
CA GLU A 63 -2.92 -4.52 22.48
C GLU A 63 -2.69 -4.00 23.91
N VAL A 64 -3.06 -2.74 24.19
CA VAL A 64 -2.99 -2.12 25.53
C VAL A 64 -4.39 -1.87 26.06
#